data_AF-A0A7C4DPA0-F1
#
_entry.id   AF-A0A7C4DPA0-F1
#
_cell.length_a   1.000
_cell.length_b   1.000
_cell.length_c   1.000
_cell.angle_alpha   90.00
_cell.angle_beta   90.00
_cell.angle_gamma   90.00
#
_symmetry.space_group_name_H-M   'P 1'
#
loop_
_entity.id
_entity.type
_entity.pdbx_description
1 polymer ?
#
loop_
_entity_poly.entity_id
_entity_poly.type
_entity_poly.pdbx_seq_one_letter_code
_entity_poly.pdbx_strand_id
1 'polypeptide(L)'
;MLTYRNPSSSVIILGHVTEKVVTRLQSILRVYGSRGLRIYLVSTASAKVLEALRDFILSNYTFTVEVYTVGGDQAKQIYEREGSSIVSVLASEHVLLDDLPGHLKGLVEVL
;
A
#
# COMPACT_ATOMS: atom_id res chain seq x y z
N MET A 1 20.87 -12.09 -15.79
CA MET A 1 20.07 -12.76 -14.73
C MET A 1 19.39 -11.66 -13.93
N LEU A 2 18.07 -11.52 -14.04
CA LEU A 2 17.32 -10.52 -13.25
C LEU A 2 17.15 -11.08 -11.84
N THR A 3 17.98 -10.62 -10.90
CA THR A 3 17.82 -10.97 -9.50
C THR A 3 16.60 -10.22 -8.98
N TYR A 4 15.54 -10.95 -8.64
CA TYR A 4 14.34 -10.39 -8.05
C TYR A 4 14.74 -9.68 -6.74
N ARG A 5 14.66 -8.35 -6.73
CA ARG A 5 14.92 -7.57 -5.52
C ARG A 5 13.64 -7.53 -4.70
N ASN A 6 13.70 -8.07 -3.48
CA ASN A 6 12.61 -7.93 -2.52
C ASN A 6 12.32 -6.43 -2.34
N PRO A 7 11.05 -6.01 -2.44
CA PRO A 7 10.67 -4.63 -2.14
C PRO A 7 11.15 -4.22 -0.75
N SER A 8 11.49 -2.95 -0.54
CA SER A 8 11.94 -2.42 0.75
C SER A 8 11.20 -1.13 1.15
N SER A 9 10.12 -0.81 0.45
CA SER A 9 9.19 0.27 0.77
C SER A 9 7.77 -0.29 0.80
N SER A 10 7.00 0.11 1.81
CA SER A 10 5.68 -0.41 2.09
C SER A 10 4.65 0.71 2.09
N VAL A 11 3.50 0.47 1.48
CA VAL A 11 2.33 1.35 1.50
C VAL A 11 1.18 0.56 2.10
N ILE A 12 0.48 1.19 3.04
CA ILE A 12 -0.72 0.61 3.63
C ILE A 12 -1.91 1.35 3.05
N ILE A 13 -2.91 0.62 2.59
CA ILE A 13 -4.19 1.15 2.14
C ILE A 13 -5.26 0.67 3.11
N LEU A 14 -5.95 1.63 3.73
CA LEU A 14 -7.04 1.40 4.66
C LEU A 14 -8.35 1.76 3.94
N GLY A 15 -9.21 0.76 3.76
CA GLY A 15 -10.48 0.93 3.07
C GLY A 15 -10.39 0.69 1.55
N HIS A 16 -11.13 1.47 0.77
CA HIS A 16 -11.33 1.23 -0.66
C HIS A 16 -10.23 1.83 -1.53
N VAL A 17 -9.83 1.10 -2.59
CA VAL A 17 -8.96 1.64 -3.64
C VAL A 17 -9.78 2.48 -4.60
N THR A 18 -9.74 3.79 -4.40
CA THR A 18 -10.34 4.79 -5.30
C THR A 18 -9.34 5.21 -6.39
N GLU A 19 -9.81 5.94 -7.41
CA GLU A 19 -8.92 6.51 -8.44
C GLU A 19 -7.86 7.45 -7.84
N LYS A 20 -8.20 8.16 -6.76
CA LYS A 20 -7.25 9.00 -6.02
C LYS A 20 -6.15 8.17 -5.37
N VAL A 21 -6.50 7.03 -4.77
CA VAL A 21 -5.51 6.09 -4.21
C VAL A 21 -4.57 5.59 -5.31
N VAL A 22 -5.09 5.21 -6.48
CA VAL A 22 -4.25 4.77 -7.61
C VAL A 22 -3.32 5.90 -8.11
N THR A 23 -3.84 7.11 -8.25
CA THR A 23 -3.06 8.30 -8.64
C THR A 23 -1.95 8.57 -7.61
N ARG A 24 -2.26 8.38 -6.32
CA ARG A 24 -1.27 8.55 -5.26
C ARG A 24 -0.21 7.47 -5.27
N LEU A 25 -0.60 6.20 -5.50
CA LEU A 25 0.34 5.10 -5.68
C LEU A 25 1.32 5.35 -6.82
N GLN A 26 0.87 5.93 -7.95
CA GLN A 26 1.78 6.33 -9.03
C GLN A 26 2.80 7.36 -8.57
N SER A 27 2.39 8.34 -7.76
CA SER A 27 3.30 9.35 -7.20
C SER A 27 4.31 8.73 -6.25
N ILE A 28 3.87 7.81 -5.38
CA ILE A 28 4.75 7.06 -4.47
C ILE A 28 5.74 6.22 -5.27
N LEU A 29 5.28 5.54 -6.32
CA LEU A 29 6.13 4.67 -7.12
C LEU A 29 7.21 5.45 -7.88
N ARG A 30 6.94 6.69 -8.30
CA ARG A 30 7.99 7.57 -8.88
C ARG A 30 9.12 7.87 -7.91
N VAL A 31 8.82 7.95 -6.61
CA VAL A 31 9.81 8.28 -5.56
C VAL A 31 10.50 7.02 -5.04
N TYR A 32 9.75 5.95 -4.80
CA TYR A 32 10.23 4.76 -4.09
C TYR A 32 10.37 3.51 -4.99
N GLY A 33 9.97 3.56 -6.26
CA GLY A 33 9.92 2.40 -7.15
C GLY A 33 11.25 1.68 -7.34
N SER A 34 12.38 2.39 -7.30
CA SER A 34 13.73 1.79 -7.40
C SER A 34 14.07 0.84 -6.24
N ARG A 35 13.35 0.95 -5.13
CA ARG A 35 13.44 0.10 -3.93
C ARG A 35 12.45 -1.07 -3.94
N GLY A 36 11.57 -1.14 -4.94
CA GLY A 36 10.39 -2.00 -4.97
C GLY A 36 9.32 -1.56 -3.97
N LEU A 37 8.06 -1.81 -4.28
CA LEU A 37 6.90 -1.39 -3.48
C LEU A 37 6.06 -2.59 -3.03
N ARG A 38 5.83 -2.70 -1.73
CA ARG A 38 4.84 -3.60 -1.12
C ARG A 38 3.59 -2.82 -0.78
N ILE A 39 2.44 -3.29 -1.23
CA ILE A 39 1.14 -2.67 -1.00
C ILE A 39 0.30 -3.60 -0.15
N TYR A 40 -0.05 -3.17 1.05
CA TYR A 40 -0.94 -3.89 1.96
C TYR A 40 -2.33 -3.28 1.89
N LEU A 41 -3.29 -4.03 1.37
CA LEU A 41 -4.70 -3.67 1.35
C LEU A 41 -5.37 -4.23 2.62
N VAL A 42 -5.67 -3.34 3.57
CA VAL A 42 -6.43 -3.66 4.78
C VAL A 42 -7.90 -3.31 4.53
N SER A 43 -8.58 -4.16 3.76
CA SER A 43 -10.00 -4.02 3.45
C SER A 43 -10.60 -5.33 2.96
N THR A 44 -11.93 -5.37 2.85
CA THR A 44 -12.60 -6.33 1.97
C THR A 44 -12.24 -5.99 0.52
N ALA A 45 -11.45 -6.85 -0.12
CA ALA A 45 -11.09 -6.69 -1.53
C ALA A 45 -12.33 -6.99 -2.40
N SER A 46 -12.75 -6.01 -3.21
CA SER A 46 -13.72 -6.25 -4.28
C SER A 46 -13.01 -6.60 -5.59
N ALA A 47 -13.66 -7.34 -6.49
CA ALA A 47 -13.07 -7.70 -7.78
C ALA A 47 -12.60 -6.47 -8.58
N LYS A 48 -13.38 -5.38 -8.55
CA LYS A 48 -13.06 -4.10 -9.20
C LYS A 48 -11.80 -3.45 -8.63
N VAL A 49 -11.59 -3.56 -7.31
CA VAL A 49 -10.37 -3.06 -6.64
C VAL A 49 -9.13 -3.81 -7.10
N LEU A 50 -9.24 -5.13 -7.23
CA LEU A 50 -8.14 -5.97 -7.71
C LEU A 50 -7.82 -5.70 -9.19
N GLU A 51 -8.82 -5.41 -10.02
CA GLU A 51 -8.62 -5.00 -11.41
C GLU A 51 -7.85 -3.67 -11.51
N ALA A 52 -8.24 -2.65 -10.74
CA ALA A 52 -7.54 -1.36 -10.73
C ALA A 52 -6.07 -1.51 -10.29
N LEU A 53 -5.80 -2.35 -9.27
CA LEU A 53 -4.44 -2.65 -8.83
C LEU A 53 -3.67 -3.47 -9.86
N ARG A 54 -4.31 -4.42 -10.55
CA ARG A 54 -3.69 -5.19 -11.64
C ARG A 54 -3.24 -4.25 -12.75
N ASP A 55 -4.12 -3.35 -13.20
CA ASP A 55 -3.82 -2.42 -14.28
C ASP A 55 -2.72 -1.42 -13.86
N PHE A 56 -2.69 -1.02 -12.59
CA PHE A 56 -1.59 -0.27 -12.00
C PHE A 56 -0.26 -1.04 -12.07
N ILE A 57 -0.22 -2.32 -11.68
CA ILE A 57 1.01 -3.14 -11.74
C ILE A 57 1.49 -3.28 -13.18
N LEU A 58 0.59 -3.61 -14.11
CA LEU A 58 0.93 -3.78 -15.53
C LEU A 58 1.47 -2.49 -16.16
N SER A 59 0.90 -1.34 -15.79
CA SER A 59 1.36 -0.03 -16.26
C SER A 59 2.74 0.37 -15.69
N ASN A 60 3.22 -0.34 -14.67
CA ASN A 60 4.46 -0.04 -13.96
C ASN A 60 5.41 -1.26 -13.88
N TYR A 61 5.40 -2.11 -14.91
CA TYR A 61 6.15 -3.37 -14.98
C TYR A 61 7.67 -3.24 -14.81
N THR A 62 8.22 -2.02 -14.89
CA THR A 62 9.65 -1.74 -14.66
C THR A 62 10.04 -1.81 -13.18
N PHE A 63 9.06 -1.78 -12.26
CA PHE A 63 9.29 -1.83 -10.82
C PHE A 63 8.76 -3.13 -10.22
N THR A 64 9.44 -3.64 -9.19
CA THR A 64 8.91 -4.76 -8.38
C THR A 64 7.76 -4.23 -7.52
N VAL A 65 6.54 -4.67 -7.81
CA VAL A 65 5.35 -4.33 -7.01
C VAL A 65 4.70 -5.61 -6.52
N GLU A 66 4.46 -5.69 -5.23
CA GLU A 66 3.78 -6.81 -4.56
C GLU A 66 2.54 -6.30 -3.86
N VAL A 67 1.43 -7.02 -3.99
CA VAL A 67 0.14 -6.66 -3.39
C VAL A 67 -0.31 -7.77 -2.46
N TYR A 68 -0.67 -7.40 -1.24
CA TYR A 68 -1.17 -8.30 -0.20
C TYR A 68 -2.53 -7.81 0.30
N THR A 69 -3.51 -8.70 0.34
CA THR A 69 -4.77 -8.44 1.05
C THR A 69 -4.66 -8.94 2.49
N VAL A 70 -4.95 -8.08 3.45
CA VAL A 70 -4.76 -8.35 4.87
C VAL A 70 -6.09 -8.14 5.59
N GLY A 71 -6.51 -9.12 6.40
CA GLY A 71 -7.67 -8.97 7.27
C GLY A 71 -7.39 -7.94 8.37
N GLY A 72 -8.43 -7.27 8.87
CA GLY A 72 -8.29 -6.22 9.91
C GLY A 72 -7.46 -6.68 11.12
N ASP A 73 -7.71 -7.91 11.61
CA ASP A 73 -7.02 -8.50 12.76
C ASP A 73 -5.51 -8.71 12.54
N GLN A 74 -5.05 -8.79 11.29
CA GLN A 74 -3.65 -8.98 10.92
C GLN A 74 -2.93 -7.66 10.63
N ALA A 75 -3.66 -6.54 10.50
CA ALA A 75 -3.08 -5.25 10.15
C ALA A 75 -2.04 -4.79 11.17
N LYS A 76 -2.31 -5.01 12.46
CA LYS A 76 -1.37 -4.67 13.55
C LYS A 76 -0.03 -5.40 13.41
N GLN A 77 -0.04 -6.67 13.02
CA GLN A 77 1.18 -7.45 12.81
C GLN A 77 2.00 -6.90 11.63
N ILE A 78 1.32 -6.39 10.59
CA ILE A 78 1.99 -5.74 9.45
C ILE A 78 2.64 -4.43 9.90
N TYR A 79 1.96 -3.62 10.70
CA TYR A 79 2.52 -2.35 11.18
C TYR A 79 3.81 -2.57 11.98
N GLU A 80 3.80 -3.55 12.88
CA GLU A 80 4.97 -3.92 13.70
C GLU A 80 6.09 -4.54 12.86
N ARG A 81 5.77 -5.41 11.89
CA ARG A 81 6.76 -6.07 11.04
C ARG A 81 7.43 -5.11 10.06
N GLU A 82 6.64 -4.26 9.40
CA GLU A 82 7.13 -3.36 8.37
C GLU A 82 7.80 -2.11 8.96
N GLY A 83 7.28 -1.62 10.09
CA GLY A 83 7.86 -0.53 10.88
C GLY A 83 8.31 0.65 10.02
N SER A 84 9.62 0.90 10.01
CA SER A 84 10.25 2.01 9.28
C SER A 84 10.24 1.88 7.75
N SER A 85 9.85 0.71 7.21
CA SER A 85 9.70 0.52 5.76
C SER A 85 8.41 1.13 5.22
N ILE A 86 7.46 1.46 6.10
CA ILE A 86 6.20 2.10 5.72
C ILE A 86 6.48 3.55 5.33
N VAL A 87 6.25 3.87 4.06
CA VAL A 87 6.51 5.22 3.50
C VAL A 87 5.24 6.05 3.39
N SER A 88 4.06 5.42 3.40
CA SER A 88 2.77 6.11 3.30
C SER A 88 1.63 5.22 3.78
N VAL A 89 0.60 5.83 4.38
CA VAL A 89 -0.67 5.21 4.71
C VAL A 89 -1.77 5.97 3.99
N LEU A 90 -2.51 5.29 3.11
CA LEU A 90 -3.61 5.86 2.32
C LEU A 90 -4.93 5.38 2.92
N ALA A 91 -5.79 6.29 3.36
CA ALA A 91 -7.07 5.93 3.95
C ALA A 91 -8.24 6.52 3.15
N SER A 92 -9.21 5.69 2.78
CA SER A 92 -10.45 6.19 2.15
C SER A 92 -11.51 6.60 3.16
N GLU A 93 -11.40 6.13 4.41
CA GLU A 93 -12.38 6.36 5.48
C GLU A 93 -11.68 6.63 6.82
N HIS A 94 -12.22 7.56 7.60
CA HIS A 94 -11.65 7.95 8.89
C HIS A 94 -11.72 6.84 9.96
N VAL A 95 -12.68 5.92 9.84
CA VAL A 95 -12.98 4.91 10.87
C VAL A 95 -11.82 3.93 11.08
N LEU A 96 -10.96 3.74 10.08
CA LEU A 96 -9.84 2.80 10.15
C LEU A 96 -8.55 3.42 10.74
N LEU A 97 -8.60 4.70 11.13
CA LEU A 97 -7.41 5.43 11.58
C LEU A 97 -7.12 5.29 13.07
N ASP A 98 -8.12 4.94 13.87
CA ASP A 98 -7.98 4.88 15.34
C ASP A 98 -7.04 3.75 15.79
N ASP A 99 -6.99 2.66 15.02
CA ASP A 99 -6.14 1.49 15.27
C ASP A 99 -4.69 1.64 14.77
N LEU A 100 -4.34 2.79 14.16
CA LEU A 100 -2.98 3.04 13.71
C LEU A 100 -2.03 3.38 14.87
N PRO A 101 -0.86 2.73 14.94
CA PRO A 101 0.22 3.15 15.81
C PRO A 101 0.58 4.63 15.61
N GLY A 102 0.90 5.33 16.71
CA GLY A 102 1.13 6.78 16.69
C GLY A 102 2.20 7.24 15.69
N HIS A 103 3.26 6.44 15.48
CA HIS A 103 4.33 6.77 14.52
C HIS A 103 3.88 6.75 13.05
N LEU A 104 2.79 6.04 12.72
CA LEU A 104 2.22 6.01 11.37
C LEU A 104 1.22 7.13 11.12
N LYS A 105 0.67 7.76 12.17
CA LYS A 105 -0.33 8.82 12.03
C LYS A 105 0.18 10.01 11.20
N GLY A 106 1.47 10.31 11.27
CA GLY A 106 2.11 11.36 10.45
C GLY A 106 2.30 11.01 8.97
N LEU A 107 2.07 9.74 8.59
CA LEU A 107 2.17 9.24 7.21
C LEU A 107 0.79 9.06 6.56
N VAL A 108 -0.28 9.35 7.29
CA VAL A 108 -1.66 9.18 6.85
C VAL A 108 -2.07 10.27 5.88
N GLU A 109 -2.61 9.87 4.74
CA GLU A 109 -3.25 10.72 3.76
C GLU A 109 -4.67 10.20 3.50
N VAL A 110 -5.67 11.06 3.72
CA VAL A 110 -7.09 10.72 3.53
C VAL A 110 -7.53 11.13 2.12
N LEU A 111 -8.01 10.18 1.32
CA LEU A 111 -8.21 10.33 -0.14
C LEU A 111 -9.62 9.96 -0.62
#